data_AF-A0A354J7U9-F1
#
_entry.id   AF-A0A354J7U9-F1
#
_cell.length_a   1.000
_cell.length_b   1.000
_cell.length_c   1.000
_cell.angle_alpha   90.00
_cell.angle_beta   90.00
_cell.angle_gamma   90.00
#
_symmetry.space_group_name_H-M   'P 1'
#
loop_
_entity.id
_entity.type
_entity.pdbx_description
1 polymer ?
#
loop_
_entity_poly.entity_id
_entity_poly.type
_entity_poly.pdbx_seq_one_letter_code
_entity_poly.pdbx_strand_id
1 'polypeptide(L)'
;MKRKQFLCFILMFCCILCGCSQKKDTEETNNSLKGRYVEKNLPLPAEITEEFLQLTKKDQKPLLYSFNESPFVIAGYQLESDGTWTEVTPAWIKSISSLPRGWAYQPQFMEDSNGYQYLFYYELTDTGLIPNLLCSKDGTTYEALHPEGWEDSSSFSQVAVMEDGTIAVIFYNNEVKLYSSTDQKLLYTLSDLPYHSDFLSAMGTKLILGEDDKNYKIKNIVVYDTSLQNSASYPFEATIDSDIYSDHNNQDILLCNADGIFKLEEGTSLWNCVLDGTLTSLAMPTMWYCGFTADALDNYYVLFNSDNGYSLMQYTLDEELDAIPSNELNIYTLTDNNTLRQAAAIFQQKHTDVKVNFTIAMTKEEYASADMATKEDYIRALNTELLAGSNYD
;
A
#
# COMPACT_ATOMS: atom_id res chain seq x y z
N MET A 1 -29.61 -2.17 -31.11
CA MET A 1 -29.58 -1.31 -29.91
C MET A 1 -28.17 -0.75 -29.78
N LYS A 2 -28.05 0.58 -29.77
CA LYS A 2 -26.78 1.30 -29.90
C LYS A 2 -25.95 1.19 -28.61
N ARG A 3 -24.77 0.57 -28.70
CA ARG A 3 -23.70 0.64 -27.70
C ARG A 3 -23.14 2.06 -27.68
N LYS A 4 -23.19 2.73 -26.54
CA LYS A 4 -22.41 3.96 -26.30
C LYS A 4 -21.02 3.51 -25.84
N GLN A 5 -20.01 3.76 -26.68
CA GLN A 5 -18.62 3.70 -26.30
C GLN A 5 -18.33 4.94 -25.44
N PHE A 6 -17.91 4.74 -24.20
CA PHE A 6 -17.29 5.79 -23.40
C PHE A 6 -15.81 5.76 -23.73
N LEU A 7 -15.30 6.89 -24.23
CA LEU A 7 -13.91 7.09 -24.59
C LEU A 7 -13.26 7.78 -23.38
N CYS A 8 -12.54 7.03 -22.54
CA CYS A 8 -11.71 7.62 -21.49
C CYS A 8 -10.38 8.06 -22.12
N PHE A 9 -10.08 9.36 -22.07
CA PHE A 9 -8.77 9.89 -22.38
C PHE A 9 -7.86 9.68 -21.17
N ILE A 10 -6.86 8.80 -21.30
CA ILE A 10 -5.81 8.59 -20.29
C ILE A 10 -4.66 9.56 -20.61
N LEU A 11 -4.26 10.34 -19.62
CA LEU A 11 -3.16 11.30 -19.69
C LEU A 11 -1.85 10.59 -19.30
N MET A 12 -0.98 10.41 -20.28
CA MET A 12 0.35 9.81 -20.13
C MET A 12 1.30 10.84 -19.50
N PHE A 13 1.73 10.61 -18.26
CA PHE A 13 2.78 11.42 -17.63
C PHE A 13 4.16 10.96 -18.14
N CYS A 14 4.72 11.68 -19.11
CA CYS A 14 6.14 11.56 -19.42
C CYS A 14 6.95 12.47 -18.49
N CYS A 15 7.65 11.89 -17.51
CA CYS A 15 8.71 12.59 -16.79
C CYS A 15 9.86 12.91 -17.75
N ILE A 16 9.96 14.17 -18.18
CA ILE A 16 11.11 14.66 -18.94
C ILE A 16 12.18 15.10 -17.93
N LEU A 17 13.26 14.33 -17.87
CA LEU A 17 14.55 14.78 -17.34
C LEU A 17 15.08 15.89 -18.27
N CYS A 18 15.09 17.14 -17.81
CA CYS A 18 15.76 18.23 -18.51
C CYS A 18 16.97 18.74 -17.71
N GLY A 19 18.15 18.36 -18.18
CA GLY A 19 19.39 19.07 -17.91
C GLY A 19 19.42 20.45 -18.58
N CYS A 20 20.23 21.34 -18.00
CA CYS A 20 20.42 22.75 -18.36
C CYS A 20 20.59 23.06 -19.87
N SER A 21 19.85 24.06 -20.38
CA SER A 21 20.38 25.41 -20.67
C SER A 21 19.50 26.21 -21.64
N GLN A 22 19.59 27.55 -21.48
CA GLN A 22 19.12 28.65 -22.35
C GLN A 22 17.69 29.17 -22.16
N LYS A 23 17.62 30.34 -21.51
CA LYS A 23 16.49 31.26 -21.46
C LYS A 23 15.98 31.60 -22.87
N LYS A 24 14.71 31.32 -23.11
CA LYS A 24 13.87 32.02 -24.08
C LYS A 24 12.57 32.42 -23.39
N ASP A 25 12.34 33.73 -23.32
CA ASP A 25 11.07 34.31 -22.93
C ASP A 25 9.97 33.74 -23.85
N THR A 26 9.07 32.98 -23.26
CA THR A 26 7.87 32.47 -23.92
C THR A 26 6.71 32.95 -23.07
N GLU A 27 5.75 33.64 -23.70
CA GLU A 27 4.49 34.04 -23.05
C GLU A 27 3.87 32.82 -22.34
N GLU A 28 3.75 32.90 -21.01
CA GLU A 28 3.08 31.90 -20.19
C GLU A 28 1.58 31.91 -20.51
N THR A 29 1.17 31.15 -21.52
CA THR A 29 -0.15 30.51 -21.46
C THR A 29 -0.11 29.54 -20.29
N ASN A 30 -0.55 30.02 -19.13
CA ASN A 30 -0.69 29.25 -17.90
C ASN A 30 -1.85 28.26 -18.06
N ASN A 31 -1.64 27.24 -18.87
CA ASN A 31 -2.56 26.14 -19.05
C ASN A 31 -2.18 25.09 -18.00
N SER A 32 -2.50 25.39 -16.74
CA SER A 32 -2.24 24.48 -15.63
C SER A 32 -2.93 23.15 -15.92
N LEU A 33 -2.18 22.06 -15.83
CA LEU A 33 -2.74 20.72 -15.94
C LEU A 33 -3.78 20.57 -14.82
N LYS A 34 -4.97 20.08 -15.17
CA LYS A 34 -6.10 19.92 -14.26
C LYS A 34 -6.24 18.47 -13.79
N GLY A 35 -6.92 18.28 -12.68
CA GLY A 35 -7.13 16.98 -12.06
C GLY A 35 -6.15 16.73 -10.92
N ARG A 36 -6.64 16.72 -9.68
CA ARG A 36 -5.86 16.38 -8.50
C ARG A 36 -6.69 15.56 -7.53
N TYR A 37 -6.11 14.51 -6.95
CA TYR A 37 -6.76 13.76 -5.89
C TYR A 37 -6.84 14.60 -4.62
N VAL A 38 -8.04 14.66 -4.03
CA VAL A 38 -8.31 15.35 -2.79
C VAL A 38 -8.52 14.33 -1.68
N GLU A 39 -7.79 14.51 -0.60
CA GLU A 39 -7.89 13.71 0.62
C GLU A 39 -9.10 14.11 1.45
N LYS A 40 -9.82 13.11 1.96
CA LYS A 40 -10.92 13.27 2.89
C LYS A 40 -10.89 12.16 3.94
N ASN A 41 -10.96 12.55 5.21
CA ASN A 41 -11.17 11.60 6.30
C ASN A 41 -12.60 11.03 6.25
N LEU A 42 -12.72 9.71 6.24
CA LEU A 42 -13.98 8.99 6.38
C LEU A 42 -14.12 8.43 7.80
N PRO A 43 -15.24 8.69 8.49
CA PRO A 43 -15.47 8.12 9.80
C PRO A 43 -15.56 6.59 9.71
N LEU A 44 -14.88 5.92 10.63
CA LEU A 44 -15.00 4.49 10.84
C LEU A 44 -16.38 4.15 11.46
N PRO A 45 -16.86 2.89 11.34
CA PRO A 45 -18.05 2.43 12.07
C PRO A 45 -17.96 2.73 13.57
N ALA A 46 -19.04 3.26 14.16
CA ALA A 46 -19.05 3.70 15.56
C ALA A 46 -18.96 2.53 16.56
N GLU A 47 -19.26 1.32 16.11
CA GLU A 47 -19.23 0.08 16.86
C GLU A 47 -17.80 -0.46 17.06
N ILE A 48 -16.82 0.04 16.29
CA ILE A 48 -15.42 -0.38 16.40
C ILE A 48 -14.81 0.28 17.64
N THR A 49 -14.38 -0.53 18.61
CA THR A 49 -13.75 -0.08 19.86
C THR A 49 -12.25 -0.41 19.94
N GLU A 50 -11.59 -0.49 18.78
CA GLU A 50 -10.15 -0.70 18.49
C GLU A 50 -9.42 -1.87 19.16
N GLU A 51 -8.88 -2.80 18.35
CA GLU A 51 -7.59 -3.49 18.62
C GLU A 51 -6.80 -3.74 17.31
N PHE A 52 -7.34 -4.47 16.31
CA PHE A 52 -6.73 -4.61 14.98
C PHE A 52 -7.76 -4.44 13.85
N LEU A 53 -7.40 -3.72 12.79
CA LEU A 53 -8.24 -3.50 11.62
C LEU A 53 -7.53 -3.95 10.34
N GLN A 54 -8.28 -4.60 9.45
CA GLN A 54 -7.84 -4.94 8.11
C GLN A 54 -8.73 -4.24 7.08
N LEU A 55 -8.12 -3.50 6.15
CA LEU A 55 -8.81 -2.98 4.97
C LEU A 55 -8.58 -3.94 3.79
N THR A 56 -9.68 -4.35 3.17
CA THR A 56 -9.72 -5.11 1.92
C THR A 56 -10.86 -4.58 1.06
N LYS A 57 -11.29 -5.33 0.05
CA LYS A 57 -12.47 -5.01 -0.74
C LYS A 57 -13.30 -6.24 -1.08
N LYS A 58 -14.56 -5.98 -1.37
CA LYS A 58 -15.51 -6.93 -1.94
C LYS A 58 -16.38 -6.19 -2.94
N ASP A 59 -16.65 -6.81 -4.08
CA ASP A 59 -17.42 -6.20 -5.18
C ASP A 59 -16.89 -4.80 -5.58
N GLN A 60 -15.57 -4.63 -5.59
CA GLN A 60 -14.89 -3.35 -5.85
C GLN A 60 -15.27 -2.21 -4.89
N LYS A 61 -15.72 -2.54 -3.68
CA LYS A 61 -16.00 -1.59 -2.61
C LYS A 61 -15.12 -1.88 -1.38
N PRO A 62 -14.65 -0.85 -0.66
CA PRO A 62 -13.88 -1.04 0.57
C PRO A 62 -14.65 -1.84 1.62
N LEU A 63 -14.01 -2.87 2.15
CA LEU A 63 -14.51 -3.76 3.19
C LEU A 63 -13.52 -3.75 4.34
N LEU A 64 -14.01 -3.41 5.53
CA LEU A 64 -13.22 -3.31 6.74
C LEU A 64 -13.55 -4.48 7.66
N TYR A 65 -12.54 -5.22 8.10
CA TYR A 65 -12.68 -6.19 9.18
C TYR A 65 -12.08 -5.63 10.46
N SER A 66 -12.84 -5.66 11.54
CA SER A 66 -12.36 -5.39 12.89
C SER A 66 -12.15 -6.69 13.64
N PHE A 67 -11.01 -6.81 14.30
CA PHE A 67 -10.63 -7.91 15.16
C PHE A 67 -10.45 -7.37 16.57
N ASN A 68 -11.32 -7.79 17.47
CA ASN A 68 -11.22 -7.56 18.90
C ASN A 68 -10.71 -8.85 19.53
N GLU A 69 -9.78 -8.81 20.47
CA GLU A 69 -9.19 -9.97 21.15
C GLU A 69 -9.94 -10.35 22.44
N SER A 70 -10.68 -9.41 23.06
CA SER A 70 -11.26 -9.62 24.39
C SER A 70 -12.69 -9.05 24.54
N PRO A 71 -13.72 -9.83 24.16
CA PRO A 71 -13.67 -11.21 23.63
C PRO A 71 -13.22 -11.25 22.16
N PHE A 72 -12.68 -12.39 21.71
CA PHE A 72 -12.32 -12.57 20.30
C PHE A 72 -13.57 -12.45 19.42
N VAL A 73 -13.69 -11.32 18.71
CA VAL A 73 -14.84 -11.00 17.86
C VAL A 73 -14.32 -10.39 16.57
N ILE A 74 -14.78 -10.96 15.46
CA ILE A 74 -14.54 -10.44 14.12
C ILE A 74 -15.85 -9.84 13.63
N ALA A 75 -15.81 -8.61 13.13
CA ALA A 75 -16.92 -7.97 12.45
C ALA A 75 -16.47 -7.36 11.12
N GLY A 76 -17.28 -7.52 10.08
CA GLY A 76 -17.03 -6.98 8.74
C GLY A 76 -17.99 -5.85 8.42
N TYR A 77 -17.49 -4.77 7.83
CA TYR A 77 -18.24 -3.57 7.48
C TYR A 77 -17.95 -3.17 6.03
N GLN A 78 -18.98 -3.12 5.20
CA GLN A 78 -18.87 -2.68 3.80
C GLN A 78 -19.13 -1.16 3.73
N LEU A 79 -18.25 -0.41 3.06
CA LEU A 79 -18.48 1.00 2.76
C LEU A 79 -19.50 1.15 1.64
N GLU A 80 -20.52 1.96 1.88
CA GLU A 80 -21.54 2.30 0.89
C GLU A 80 -21.22 3.60 0.16
N SER A 81 -21.90 3.82 -0.98
CA SER A 81 -21.68 4.99 -1.84
C SER A 81 -21.99 6.33 -1.19
N ASP A 82 -22.79 6.35 -0.12
CA ASP A 82 -23.11 7.56 0.65
C ASP A 82 -22.09 7.84 1.79
N GLY A 83 -21.06 6.99 1.92
CA GLY A 83 -20.04 7.08 2.96
C GLY A 83 -20.44 6.47 4.30
N THR A 84 -21.57 5.74 4.36
CA THR A 84 -21.97 4.98 5.53
C THR A 84 -21.45 3.54 5.48
N TRP A 85 -21.48 2.85 6.63
CA TRP A 85 -21.03 1.48 6.74
C TRP A 85 -22.20 0.54 7.04
N THR A 86 -22.23 -0.59 6.34
CA THR A 86 -23.17 -1.69 6.60
C THR A 86 -22.42 -2.89 7.19
N GLU A 87 -22.87 -3.42 8.34
CA GLU A 87 -22.31 -4.67 8.86
C GLU A 87 -22.66 -5.85 7.93
N VAL A 88 -21.64 -6.53 7.43
CA VAL A 88 -21.74 -7.67 6.50
C VAL A 88 -21.01 -8.91 7.02
N THR A 89 -20.78 -8.99 8.34
CA THR A 89 -20.10 -10.12 9.00
C THR A 89 -20.72 -11.48 8.58
N PRO A 90 -19.94 -12.40 7.98
CA PRO A 90 -20.45 -13.71 7.55
C PRO A 90 -20.99 -14.55 8.70
N ALA A 91 -21.96 -15.43 8.40
CA ALA A 91 -22.61 -16.25 9.42
C ALA A 91 -21.64 -17.26 10.05
N TRP A 92 -20.72 -17.84 9.25
CA TRP A 92 -19.71 -18.75 9.77
C TRP A 92 -18.76 -18.07 10.76
N ILE A 93 -18.39 -16.81 10.54
CA ILE A 93 -17.59 -16.02 11.48
C ILE A 93 -18.33 -15.84 12.82
N LYS A 94 -19.63 -15.52 12.77
CA LYS A 94 -20.47 -15.44 13.98
C LYS A 94 -20.59 -16.77 14.72
N SER A 95 -20.41 -17.89 14.01
CA SER A 95 -20.41 -19.25 14.57
C SER A 95 -19.09 -19.68 15.19
N ILE A 96 -17.98 -18.95 14.94
CA ILE A 96 -16.71 -19.10 15.65
C ILE A 96 -16.91 -18.52 17.05
N SER A 97 -17.70 -19.22 17.87
CA SER A 97 -17.98 -18.84 19.25
C SER A 97 -16.71 -19.01 20.05
N SER A 98 -15.95 -17.92 20.18
CA SER A 98 -14.63 -17.82 20.82
C SER A 98 -13.65 -18.86 20.29
N LEU A 99 -12.76 -18.46 19.36
CA LEU A 99 -11.46 -19.11 19.25
C LEU A 99 -10.89 -19.30 20.68
N PRO A 100 -10.19 -20.41 20.98
CA PRO A 100 -9.62 -20.65 22.30
C PRO A 100 -8.99 -19.36 22.85
N ARG A 101 -9.30 -19.03 24.10
CA ARG A 101 -8.70 -17.87 24.79
C ARG A 101 -7.18 -17.96 24.67
N GLY A 102 -6.57 -17.15 23.79
CA GLY A 102 -5.15 -17.22 23.51
C GLY A 102 -4.80 -16.80 22.09
N TRP A 103 -5.01 -15.51 21.82
CA TRP A 103 -4.36 -14.69 20.78
C TRP A 103 -4.35 -15.26 19.35
N ALA A 104 -5.36 -14.89 18.56
CA ALA A 104 -5.24 -14.85 17.10
C ALA A 104 -4.32 -13.67 16.74
N TYR A 105 -3.05 -13.96 16.56
CA TYR A 105 -2.03 -12.98 16.19
C TYR A 105 -2.03 -12.77 14.68
N GLN A 106 -1.97 -11.50 14.25
CA GLN A 106 -2.01 -11.08 12.84
C GLN A 106 -3.12 -11.77 12.02
N PRO A 107 -4.40 -11.64 12.43
CA PRO A 107 -5.48 -12.27 11.70
C PRO A 107 -5.69 -11.58 10.35
N GLN A 108 -6.06 -12.37 9.34
CA GLN A 108 -6.31 -11.87 7.99
C GLN A 108 -7.51 -12.60 7.39
N PHE A 109 -8.50 -11.83 6.97
CA PHE A 109 -9.63 -12.30 6.19
C PHE A 109 -9.36 -12.12 4.69
N MET A 110 -9.62 -13.15 3.90
CA MET A 110 -9.43 -13.16 2.45
C MET A 110 -10.64 -13.81 1.77
N GLU A 111 -10.90 -13.45 0.52
CA GLU A 111 -11.94 -14.06 -0.32
C GLU A 111 -11.37 -14.33 -1.71
N ASP A 112 -11.60 -15.52 -2.26
CA ASP A 112 -11.27 -15.82 -3.65
C ASP A 112 -12.42 -15.46 -4.61
N SER A 113 -12.19 -15.60 -5.92
CA SER A 113 -13.21 -15.24 -6.92
C SER A 113 -14.46 -16.12 -6.93
N ASN A 114 -14.36 -17.32 -6.36
CA ASN A 114 -15.50 -18.22 -6.20
C ASN A 114 -16.36 -17.83 -4.98
N GLY A 115 -15.94 -16.80 -4.24
CA GLY A 115 -16.57 -16.35 -3.01
C GLY A 115 -16.24 -17.23 -1.81
N TYR A 116 -15.21 -18.09 -1.91
CA TYR A 116 -14.74 -18.83 -0.75
C TYR A 116 -13.96 -17.89 0.15
N GLN A 117 -14.26 -17.98 1.44
CA GLN A 117 -13.75 -17.08 2.45
C GLN A 117 -12.72 -17.81 3.30
N TYR A 118 -11.64 -17.11 3.61
CA TYR A 118 -10.52 -17.66 4.36
C TYR A 118 -10.22 -16.76 5.55
N LEU A 119 -9.99 -17.36 6.71
CA LEU A 119 -9.45 -16.68 7.88
C LEU A 119 -8.12 -17.32 8.22
N PHE A 120 -7.06 -16.55 8.03
CA PHE A 120 -5.75 -16.86 8.54
C PHE A 120 -5.54 -16.20 9.91
N TYR A 121 -4.84 -16.88 10.81
CA TYR A 121 -4.33 -16.30 12.04
C TYR A 121 -3.23 -17.17 12.62
N TYR A 122 -2.35 -16.58 13.43
CA TYR A 122 -1.45 -17.33 14.29
C TYR A 122 -2.10 -17.60 15.64
N GLU A 123 -2.04 -18.83 16.13
CA GLU A 123 -2.31 -19.16 17.52
C GLU A 123 -1.01 -19.05 18.31
N LEU A 124 -1.00 -18.22 19.36
CA LEU A 124 0.16 -18.13 20.24
C LEU A 124 0.10 -19.23 21.31
N THR A 125 1.07 -20.13 21.25
CA THR A 125 1.24 -21.24 22.19
C THR A 125 2.51 -21.08 23.02
N ASP A 126 2.64 -21.86 24.10
CA ASP A 126 3.86 -21.93 24.92
C ASP A 126 5.12 -22.31 24.09
N THR A 127 4.92 -22.97 22.95
CA THR A 127 5.98 -23.46 22.06
C THR A 127 6.25 -22.56 20.85
N GLY A 128 5.47 -21.50 20.65
CA GLY A 128 5.62 -20.57 19.52
C GLY A 128 4.30 -20.24 18.84
N LEU A 129 4.39 -19.63 17.65
CA LEU A 129 3.25 -19.28 16.81
C LEU A 129 2.88 -20.46 15.92
N ILE A 130 1.61 -20.89 15.94
CA ILE A 130 1.09 -21.95 15.09
C ILE A 130 0.17 -21.32 14.02
N PRO A 131 0.49 -21.43 12.72
CA PRO A 131 -0.38 -20.89 11.68
C PRO A 131 -1.66 -21.71 11.56
N ASN A 132 -2.80 -21.03 11.51
CA ASN A 132 -4.11 -21.63 11.31
C ASN A 132 -4.79 -21.00 10.09
N LEU A 133 -5.46 -21.84 9.29
CA LEU A 133 -6.24 -21.39 8.14
C LEU A 133 -7.60 -22.06 8.16
N LEU A 134 -8.66 -21.26 8.23
CA LEU A 134 -10.05 -21.71 8.10
C LEU A 134 -10.58 -21.33 6.72
N CYS A 135 -11.41 -22.18 6.13
CA CYS A 135 -12.08 -21.93 4.86
C CYS A 135 -13.58 -22.14 4.98
N SER A 136 -14.37 -21.19 4.46
CA SER A 136 -15.81 -21.30 4.28
C SER A 136 -16.16 -21.22 2.80
N LYS A 137 -16.84 -22.25 2.29
CA LYS A 137 -17.28 -22.33 0.89
C LYS A 137 -18.73 -21.90 0.69
N ASP A 138 -19.50 -21.83 1.77
CA ASP A 138 -20.95 -21.55 1.74
C ASP A 138 -21.36 -20.32 2.57
N GLY A 139 -20.41 -19.68 3.25
CA GLY A 139 -20.63 -18.51 4.11
C GLY A 139 -21.31 -18.82 5.46
N THR A 140 -21.60 -20.09 5.76
CA THR A 140 -22.34 -20.54 6.94
C THR A 140 -21.59 -21.54 7.80
N THR A 141 -20.76 -22.38 7.20
CA THR A 141 -19.92 -23.38 7.85
C THR A 141 -18.46 -23.18 7.45
N TYR A 142 -17.53 -23.80 8.17
CA TYR A 142 -16.11 -23.71 7.86
C TYR A 142 -15.40 -25.04 8.13
N GLU A 143 -14.26 -25.23 7.47
CA GLU A 143 -13.32 -26.31 7.71
C GLU A 143 -11.93 -25.75 8.01
N ALA A 144 -11.13 -26.47 8.80
CA ALA A 144 -9.72 -26.14 8.98
C ALA A 144 -8.90 -26.74 7.82
N LEU A 145 -8.02 -25.95 7.24
CA LEU A 145 -7.03 -26.38 6.26
C LEU A 145 -5.68 -26.57 6.96
N HIS A 146 -5.00 -27.66 6.60
CA HIS A 146 -3.68 -28.04 7.10
C HIS A 146 -2.71 -28.24 5.91
N PRO A 147 -2.27 -27.16 5.25
CA PRO A 147 -1.34 -27.28 4.13
C PRO A 147 -0.04 -28.01 4.53
N GLU A 148 0.46 -28.82 3.61
CA GLU A 148 1.63 -29.68 3.80
C GLU A 148 2.84 -28.90 4.34
N GLY A 149 3.38 -29.33 5.48
CA GLY A 149 4.58 -28.76 6.08
C GLY A 149 4.37 -27.52 6.96
N TRP A 150 3.13 -27.09 7.19
CA TRP A 150 2.85 -25.98 8.13
C TRP A 150 3.09 -26.35 9.60
N GLU A 151 3.09 -27.64 9.95
CA GLU A 151 3.33 -28.12 11.32
C GLU A 151 4.83 -28.11 11.73
N ASP A 152 5.74 -28.15 10.76
CA ASP A 152 7.16 -28.46 10.96
C ASP A 152 8.09 -27.23 11.09
N SER A 153 7.62 -26.14 11.70
CA SER A 153 8.40 -24.91 11.97
C SER A 153 8.80 -24.10 10.73
N SER A 154 7.87 -23.30 10.23
CA SER A 154 8.27 -22.10 9.49
C SER A 154 7.24 -21.00 9.71
N SER A 155 7.62 -20.03 10.54
CA SER A 155 6.91 -18.76 10.60
C SER A 155 6.95 -18.15 9.20
N PHE A 156 5.79 -17.85 8.65
CA PHE A 156 5.66 -17.10 7.42
C PHE A 156 5.08 -15.72 7.69
N SER A 157 5.42 -14.76 6.86
CA SER A 157 5.04 -13.36 7.08
C SER A 157 3.63 -13.10 6.58
N GLN A 158 3.28 -13.64 5.41
CA GLN A 158 2.03 -13.28 4.74
C GLN A 158 1.45 -14.43 3.93
N VAL A 159 0.12 -14.42 3.80
CA VAL A 159 -0.65 -15.35 2.99
C VAL A 159 -1.54 -14.56 2.02
N ALA A 160 -1.73 -15.12 0.82
CA ALA A 160 -2.69 -14.64 -0.16
C ALA A 160 -3.41 -15.83 -0.79
N VAL A 161 -4.66 -15.61 -1.21
CA VAL A 161 -5.43 -16.61 -1.95
C VAL A 161 -5.65 -16.10 -3.37
N MET A 162 -5.34 -16.95 -4.34
CA MET A 162 -5.47 -16.66 -5.77
C MET A 162 -6.89 -16.94 -6.29
N GLU A 163 -7.18 -16.49 -7.51
CA GLU A 163 -8.50 -16.62 -8.13
C GLU A 163 -9.00 -18.08 -8.23
N ASP A 164 -8.08 -19.02 -8.47
CA ASP A 164 -8.37 -20.45 -8.57
C ASP A 164 -8.38 -21.19 -7.22
N GLY A 165 -8.24 -20.46 -6.11
CA GLY A 165 -8.15 -20.99 -4.77
C GLY A 165 -6.76 -21.48 -4.37
N THR A 166 -5.72 -21.28 -5.20
CA THR A 166 -4.33 -21.55 -4.79
C THR A 166 -3.95 -20.65 -3.62
N ILE A 167 -3.35 -21.24 -2.59
CA ILE A 167 -2.88 -20.52 -1.40
C ILE A 167 -1.39 -20.22 -1.59
N ALA A 168 -1.04 -18.95 -1.66
CA ALA A 168 0.34 -18.48 -1.70
C ALA A 168 0.79 -18.04 -0.31
N VAL A 169 1.99 -18.45 0.06
CA VAL A 169 2.59 -18.14 1.37
C VAL A 169 4.00 -17.67 1.15
N ILE A 170 4.37 -16.53 1.72
CA ILE A 170 5.75 -16.05 1.73
C ILE A 170 6.36 -16.24 3.12
N PHE A 171 7.51 -16.90 3.18
CA PHE A 171 8.19 -17.26 4.41
C PHE A 171 9.27 -16.23 4.76
N TYR A 172 9.65 -16.13 6.04
CA TYR A 172 10.75 -15.22 6.47
C TYR A 172 12.13 -15.57 5.89
N ASN A 173 12.28 -16.73 5.27
CA ASN A 173 13.47 -17.09 4.48
C ASN A 173 13.38 -16.64 3.02
N ASN A 174 12.38 -15.82 2.68
CA ASN A 174 12.11 -15.24 1.36
C ASN A 174 11.65 -16.26 0.30
N GLU A 175 11.30 -17.49 0.69
CA GLU A 175 10.66 -18.45 -0.21
C GLU A 175 9.16 -18.18 -0.30
N VAL A 176 8.60 -18.32 -1.50
CA VAL A 176 7.14 -18.33 -1.71
C VAL A 176 6.70 -19.76 -2.05
N LYS A 177 5.75 -20.31 -1.31
CA LYS A 177 5.19 -21.65 -1.58
C LYS A 177 3.73 -21.55 -1.97
N LEU A 178 3.35 -22.36 -2.95
CA LEU A 178 1.99 -22.45 -3.47
C LEU A 178 1.36 -23.78 -3.09
N TYR A 179 0.16 -23.73 -2.53
CA TYR A 179 -0.57 -24.90 -2.06
C TYR A 179 -1.94 -24.97 -2.73
N SER A 180 -2.39 -26.19 -3.02
CA SER A 180 -3.75 -26.42 -3.48
C SER A 180 -4.71 -26.33 -2.30
N SER A 181 -5.74 -25.49 -2.38
CA SER A 181 -6.81 -25.45 -1.35
C SER A 181 -7.68 -26.71 -1.32
N THR A 182 -7.61 -27.57 -2.34
CA THR A 182 -8.45 -28.77 -2.44
C THR A 182 -7.84 -29.97 -1.73
N ASP A 183 -6.57 -30.27 -2.00
CA ASP A 183 -5.86 -31.43 -1.44
C ASP A 183 -4.72 -31.05 -0.49
N GLN A 184 -4.50 -29.75 -0.27
CA GLN A 184 -3.58 -29.18 0.74
C GLN A 184 -2.11 -29.52 0.50
N LYS A 185 -1.77 -29.96 -0.72
CA LYS A 185 -0.40 -30.32 -1.10
C LYS A 185 0.38 -29.13 -1.63
N LEU A 186 1.69 -29.18 -1.45
CA LEU A 186 2.62 -28.25 -2.07
C LEU A 186 2.59 -28.45 -3.60
N LEU A 187 2.30 -27.38 -4.33
CA LEU A 187 2.31 -27.34 -5.79
C LEU A 187 3.69 -26.90 -6.32
N TYR A 188 4.24 -25.83 -5.73
CA TYR A 188 5.46 -25.19 -6.22
C TYR A 188 6.14 -24.34 -5.15
N THR A 189 7.45 -24.15 -5.27
CA THR A 189 8.25 -23.24 -4.44
C THR A 189 9.02 -22.27 -5.35
N LEU A 190 8.86 -20.97 -5.11
CA LEU A 190 9.64 -19.89 -5.72
C LEU A 190 10.73 -19.46 -4.75
N SER A 191 11.99 -19.57 -5.17
CA SER A 191 13.16 -19.21 -4.36
C SER A 191 14.29 -18.58 -5.18
N ASP A 192 13.99 -18.15 -6.42
CA ASP A 192 14.99 -17.69 -7.37
C ASP A 192 15.48 -16.26 -7.11
N LEU A 193 14.73 -15.50 -6.31
CA LEU A 193 14.98 -14.10 -5.99
C LEU A 193 14.86 -13.85 -4.47
N PRO A 194 15.50 -12.80 -3.94
CA PRO A 194 15.32 -12.38 -2.55
C PRO A 194 13.97 -11.66 -2.41
N TYR A 195 12.87 -12.43 -2.36
CA TYR A 195 11.54 -11.84 -2.21
C TYR A 195 11.37 -11.16 -0.85
N HIS A 196 10.79 -9.97 -0.83
CA HIS A 196 10.52 -9.22 0.39
C HIS A 196 9.45 -9.94 1.21
N SER A 197 9.77 -10.34 2.44
CA SER A 197 8.89 -11.21 3.22
C SER A 197 7.51 -10.60 3.45
N ASP A 198 7.41 -9.28 3.61
CA ASP A 198 6.16 -8.62 3.97
C ASP A 198 5.40 -8.05 2.75
N PHE A 199 5.68 -8.55 1.55
CA PHE A 199 5.03 -8.10 0.32
C PHE A 199 4.55 -9.26 -0.56
N LEU A 200 3.29 -9.66 -0.38
CA LEU A 200 2.61 -10.66 -1.18
C LEU A 200 1.15 -10.26 -1.44
N SER A 201 0.76 -10.17 -2.71
CA SER A 201 -0.66 -10.10 -3.09
C SER A 201 -0.96 -10.95 -4.33
N ALA A 202 -2.25 -11.24 -4.54
CA ALA A 202 -2.73 -12.05 -5.66
C ALA A 202 -3.67 -11.22 -6.54
N MET A 203 -3.55 -11.42 -7.86
CA MET A 203 -4.39 -10.82 -8.89
C MET A 203 -4.63 -11.86 -10.00
N GLY A 204 -5.81 -12.46 -10.01
CA GLY A 204 -6.10 -13.55 -10.95
C GLY A 204 -5.18 -14.75 -10.76
N THR A 205 -4.47 -15.13 -11.83
CA THR A 205 -3.40 -16.16 -11.83
C THR A 205 -2.01 -15.59 -11.53
N LYS A 206 -1.90 -14.33 -11.12
CA LYS A 206 -0.63 -13.65 -10.89
C LYS A 206 -0.42 -13.40 -9.40
N LEU A 207 0.83 -13.54 -8.97
CA LEU A 207 1.34 -13.05 -7.69
C LEU A 207 2.10 -11.76 -7.92
N ILE A 208 1.94 -10.81 -7.00
CA ILE A 208 2.69 -9.56 -6.97
C ILE A 208 3.59 -9.63 -5.74
N LEU A 209 4.89 -9.58 -5.98
CA LEU A 209 5.96 -9.82 -5.01
C LEU A 209 6.94 -8.65 -5.03
N GLY A 210 7.55 -8.32 -3.89
CA GLY A 210 8.68 -7.38 -3.82
C GLY A 210 10.00 -8.12 -4.01
N GLU A 211 10.95 -7.57 -4.74
CA GLU A 211 12.35 -8.04 -4.75
C GLU A 211 13.21 -7.04 -3.97
N ASP A 212 13.92 -7.54 -2.97
CA ASP A 212 14.79 -6.72 -2.12
C ASP A 212 16.16 -6.42 -2.74
N ASP A 213 16.70 -5.27 -2.36
CA ASP A 213 18.12 -4.96 -2.44
C ASP A 213 18.91 -5.60 -1.27
N LYS A 214 20.18 -5.21 -1.10
CA LYS A 214 21.02 -5.74 -0.01
C LYS A 214 20.68 -5.18 1.38
N ASN A 215 19.83 -4.17 1.44
CA ASN A 215 19.42 -3.45 2.64
C ASN A 215 17.95 -3.74 3.00
N TYR A 216 17.33 -4.78 2.41
CA TYR A 216 15.93 -5.15 2.62
C TYR A 216 14.92 -4.08 2.16
N LYS A 217 15.31 -3.27 1.17
CA LYS A 217 14.41 -2.34 0.50
C LYS A 217 13.95 -2.92 -0.82
N ILE A 218 12.66 -2.84 -1.08
CA ILE A 218 12.07 -3.22 -2.37
C ILE A 218 12.68 -2.33 -3.46
N LYS A 219 13.31 -2.96 -4.45
CA LYS A 219 13.89 -2.31 -5.66
C LYS A 219 13.13 -2.65 -6.95
N ASN A 220 12.37 -3.75 -6.94
CA ASN A 220 11.52 -4.15 -8.05
C ASN A 220 10.23 -4.77 -7.52
N ILE A 221 9.16 -4.61 -8.28
CA ILE A 221 7.95 -5.41 -8.15
C ILE A 221 7.98 -6.53 -9.18
N VAL A 222 7.88 -7.76 -8.72
CA VAL A 222 7.86 -8.97 -9.54
C VAL A 222 6.42 -9.45 -9.68
N VAL A 223 5.98 -9.60 -10.93
CA VAL A 223 4.68 -10.20 -11.26
C VAL A 223 4.94 -11.60 -11.78
N TYR A 224 4.58 -12.62 -11.00
CA TYR A 224 4.74 -14.03 -11.35
C TYR A 224 3.39 -14.62 -11.79
N ASP A 225 3.28 -15.11 -13.02
CA ASP A 225 2.09 -15.79 -13.53
C ASP A 225 2.22 -17.30 -13.26
N THR A 226 1.38 -17.83 -12.39
CA THR A 226 1.43 -19.24 -11.98
C THR A 226 0.95 -20.19 -13.08
N SER A 227 0.12 -19.70 -14.01
CA SER A 227 -0.39 -20.50 -15.13
C SER A 227 0.65 -20.70 -16.23
N LEU A 228 1.49 -19.68 -16.44
CA LEU A 228 2.57 -19.68 -17.44
C LEU A 228 3.93 -20.05 -16.85
N GLN A 229 4.06 -20.05 -15.53
CA GLN A 229 5.31 -20.24 -14.77
C GLN A 229 6.42 -19.30 -15.25
N ASN A 230 6.09 -18.03 -15.42
CA ASN A 230 7.03 -16.99 -15.81
C ASN A 230 6.84 -15.73 -14.96
N SER A 231 7.83 -14.84 -15.00
CA SER A 231 7.75 -13.56 -14.30
C SER A 231 8.14 -12.39 -15.20
N ALA A 232 7.58 -11.23 -14.85
CA ALA A 232 8.07 -9.92 -15.25
C ALA A 232 8.50 -9.15 -14.01
N SER A 233 9.48 -8.26 -14.16
CA SER A 233 10.00 -7.43 -13.07
C SER A 233 9.97 -5.96 -13.49
N TYR A 234 9.47 -5.12 -12.59
CA TYR A 234 9.25 -3.69 -12.81
C TYR A 234 10.02 -2.91 -11.74
N PRO A 235 11.04 -2.11 -12.12
CA PRO A 235 11.78 -1.30 -11.17
C PRO A 235 10.86 -0.37 -10.38
N PHE A 236 11.01 -0.37 -9.07
CA PHE A 236 10.28 0.49 -8.16
C PHE A 236 11.12 0.72 -6.90
N GLU A 237 11.40 1.97 -6.58
CA GLU A 237 12.19 2.35 -5.41
C GLU A 237 11.46 3.46 -4.68
N ALA A 238 11.14 3.22 -3.41
CA ALA A 238 10.55 4.24 -2.55
C ALA A 238 11.59 5.31 -2.20
N THR A 239 11.24 6.59 -2.36
CA THR A 239 12.12 7.70 -1.98
C THR A 239 11.94 8.09 -0.52
N ILE A 240 10.76 7.83 0.04
CA ILE A 240 10.44 8.00 1.46
C ILE A 240 10.30 6.62 2.10
N ASP A 241 11.11 6.39 3.13
CA ASP A 241 11.14 5.16 3.90
C ASP A 241 9.76 4.89 4.53
N SER A 242 9.05 3.89 4.00
CA SER A 242 7.68 3.54 4.37
C SER A 242 7.33 2.14 3.86
N ASP A 243 6.35 1.51 4.51
CA ASP A 243 5.78 0.25 4.02
C ASP A 243 5.08 0.46 2.67
N ILE A 244 5.14 -0.55 1.81
CA ILE A 244 4.49 -0.54 0.50
C ILE A 244 3.32 -1.51 0.56
N TYR A 245 2.12 -1.01 0.27
CA TYR A 245 0.93 -1.82 0.13
C TYR A 245 0.57 -1.96 -1.34
N SER A 246 -0.03 -3.10 -1.71
CA SER A 246 -0.54 -3.31 -3.06
C SER A 246 -2.02 -3.65 -3.07
N ASP A 247 -2.66 -3.25 -4.15
CA ASP A 247 -3.98 -3.70 -4.56
C ASP A 247 -3.98 -3.80 -6.09
N HIS A 248 -5.09 -4.18 -6.69
CA HIS A 248 -5.27 -4.17 -8.13
C HIS A 248 -6.64 -3.61 -8.50
N ASN A 249 -6.76 -2.89 -9.60
CA ASN A 249 -8.06 -2.50 -10.14
C ASN A 249 -8.19 -3.08 -11.54
N ASN A 250 -9.10 -4.04 -11.72
CA ASN A 250 -9.12 -4.91 -12.90
C ASN A 250 -7.78 -5.63 -13.09
N GLN A 251 -7.02 -5.31 -14.15
CA GLN A 251 -5.70 -5.88 -14.43
C GLN A 251 -4.55 -4.91 -14.13
N ASP A 252 -4.86 -3.70 -13.68
CA ASP A 252 -3.87 -2.71 -13.29
C ASP A 252 -3.38 -3.00 -11.87
N ILE A 253 -2.07 -2.90 -11.66
CA ILE A 253 -1.46 -3.06 -10.35
C ILE A 253 -1.34 -1.69 -9.70
N LEU A 254 -1.72 -1.61 -8.43
CA LEU A 254 -1.63 -0.41 -7.62
C LEU A 254 -0.65 -0.62 -6.49
N LEU A 255 0.20 0.38 -6.25
CA LEU A 255 1.05 0.47 -5.07
C LEU A 255 0.72 1.73 -4.30
N CYS A 256 0.85 1.67 -2.98
CA CYS A 256 0.70 2.81 -2.09
C CYS A 256 1.85 2.81 -1.08
N ASN A 257 2.51 3.96 -0.94
CA ASN A 257 3.51 4.23 0.09
C ASN A 257 3.55 5.74 0.38
N ALA A 258 4.54 6.22 1.13
CA ALA A 258 4.67 7.64 1.47
C ALA A 258 5.00 8.55 0.28
N ASP A 259 5.55 8.02 -0.81
CA ASP A 259 5.77 8.79 -2.04
C ASP A 259 4.46 9.06 -2.79
N GLY A 260 3.46 8.18 -2.64
CA GLY A 260 2.19 8.33 -3.32
C GLY A 260 1.48 7.02 -3.65
N ILE A 261 0.57 7.14 -4.62
CA ILE A 261 -0.11 6.00 -5.23
C ILE A 261 0.37 5.87 -6.66
N PHE A 262 0.80 4.65 -7.01
CA PHE A 262 1.37 4.33 -8.30
C PHE A 262 0.52 3.28 -9.00
N LYS A 263 0.29 3.47 -10.28
CA LYS A 263 -0.44 2.54 -11.14
C LYS A 263 0.48 2.01 -12.22
N LEU A 264 0.55 0.69 -12.35
CA LEU A 264 1.10 0.01 -13.50
C LEU A 264 -0.06 -0.53 -14.33
N GLU A 265 -0.31 0.14 -15.46
CA GLU A 265 -1.38 -0.26 -16.38
C GLU A 265 -1.02 -1.57 -17.09
N GLU A 266 -2.03 -2.42 -17.31
CA GLU A 266 -1.84 -3.68 -18.02
C GLU A 266 -1.14 -3.48 -19.37
N GLY A 267 -0.07 -4.26 -19.61
CA GLY A 267 0.68 -4.21 -20.87
C GLY A 267 1.70 -3.07 -20.96
N THR A 268 1.84 -2.26 -19.91
CA THR A 268 2.89 -1.25 -19.80
C THR A 268 4.06 -1.73 -18.92
N SER A 269 5.09 -0.89 -18.79
CA SER A 269 6.27 -1.18 -17.98
C SER A 269 6.70 -0.02 -17.08
N LEU A 270 5.88 1.02 -16.97
CA LEU A 270 6.20 2.24 -16.23
C LEU A 270 5.13 2.48 -15.17
N TRP A 271 5.59 2.75 -13.96
CA TRP A 271 4.73 3.21 -12.87
C TRP A 271 4.31 4.65 -13.10
N ASN A 272 3.02 4.88 -13.23
CA ASN A 272 2.44 6.21 -13.26
C ASN A 272 2.10 6.62 -11.82
N CYS A 273 2.71 7.71 -11.33
CA CYS A 273 2.28 8.32 -10.07
C CYS A 273 0.94 9.03 -10.31
N VAL A 274 -0.15 8.47 -9.77
CA VAL A 274 -1.50 9.03 -9.92
C VAL A 274 -1.84 10.01 -8.80
N LEU A 275 -1.15 9.90 -7.66
CA LEU A 275 -1.30 10.76 -6.50
C LEU A 275 0.07 10.97 -5.85
N ASP A 276 0.51 12.22 -5.76
CA ASP A 276 1.76 12.61 -5.07
C ASP A 276 1.53 12.62 -3.56
N GLY A 277 2.11 11.64 -2.85
CA GLY A 277 1.90 11.43 -1.42
C GLY A 277 2.42 12.57 -0.56
N THR A 278 3.39 13.34 -1.06
CA THR A 278 3.94 14.50 -0.36
C THR A 278 2.93 15.61 -0.14
N LEU A 279 1.82 15.60 -0.87
CA LEU A 279 0.72 16.56 -0.74
C LEU A 279 -0.36 16.13 0.28
N THR A 280 -0.20 14.96 0.90
CA THR A 280 -1.28 14.29 1.66
C THR A 280 -0.77 13.69 2.98
N SER A 281 -1.67 13.03 3.73
CA SER A 281 -1.30 12.26 4.91
C SER A 281 -0.41 11.05 4.63
N LEU A 282 -0.26 10.61 3.37
CA LEU A 282 0.69 9.54 3.01
C LEU A 282 2.12 9.83 3.48
N ALA A 283 2.56 11.09 3.35
CA ALA A 283 3.91 11.48 3.76
C ALA A 283 4.03 11.84 5.26
N MET A 284 2.98 11.65 6.07
CA MET A 284 2.99 11.96 7.51
C MET A 284 3.66 10.84 8.31
N PRO A 285 4.82 11.07 8.95
CA PRO A 285 5.53 10.00 9.66
C PRO A 285 4.83 9.51 10.95
N THR A 286 3.77 10.20 11.38
CA THR A 286 2.94 9.82 12.54
C THR A 286 1.74 8.95 12.17
N MET A 287 1.58 8.63 10.89
CA MET A 287 0.49 7.80 10.38
C MET A 287 1.10 6.55 9.74
N TRP A 288 0.88 5.40 10.37
CA TRP A 288 1.38 4.11 9.91
C TRP A 288 0.34 3.44 9.03
N TYR A 289 0.78 2.94 7.88
CA TYR A 289 -0.09 2.22 6.95
C TYR A 289 -0.58 0.92 7.56
N CYS A 290 -1.87 0.64 7.40
CA CYS A 290 -2.51 -0.60 7.86
C CYS A 290 -3.38 -1.27 6.79
N GLY A 291 -3.48 -0.66 5.61
CA GLY A 291 -4.19 -1.25 4.48
C GLY A 291 -4.44 -0.22 3.39
N PHE A 292 -4.60 -0.73 2.17
CA PHE A 292 -4.83 0.06 0.98
C PHE A 292 -5.79 -0.69 0.06
N THR A 293 -6.76 0.02 -0.50
CA THR A 293 -7.59 -0.52 -1.58
C THR A 293 -8.09 0.57 -2.53
N ALA A 294 -8.49 0.17 -3.73
CA ALA A 294 -9.18 1.02 -4.69
C ALA A 294 -10.56 0.48 -5.04
N ASP A 295 -11.51 1.39 -5.27
CA ASP A 295 -12.81 1.04 -5.84
C ASP A 295 -12.81 1.05 -7.38
N ALA A 296 -13.93 0.65 -7.98
CA ALA A 296 -14.09 0.58 -9.43
C ALA A 296 -13.98 1.94 -10.15
N LEU A 297 -14.03 3.05 -9.42
CA LEU A 297 -13.96 4.42 -9.97
C LEU A 297 -12.59 5.06 -9.73
N ASP A 298 -11.58 4.27 -9.34
CA ASP A 298 -10.25 4.76 -8.95
C ASP A 298 -10.30 5.76 -7.79
N ASN A 299 -11.29 5.65 -6.88
CA ASN A 299 -11.10 6.24 -5.56
C ASN A 299 -10.20 5.32 -4.74
N TYR A 300 -9.25 5.93 -4.05
CA TYR A 300 -8.28 5.21 -3.22
C TYR A 300 -8.62 5.36 -1.75
N TYR A 301 -8.40 4.30 -0.98
CA TYR A 301 -8.70 4.24 0.43
C TYR A 301 -7.47 3.72 1.16
N VAL A 302 -6.98 4.49 2.13
CA VAL A 302 -5.81 4.11 2.93
C VAL A 302 -6.20 4.14 4.39
N LEU A 303 -6.06 2.99 5.03
CA LEU A 303 -6.25 2.84 6.46
C LEU A 303 -4.91 3.13 7.16
N PHE A 304 -4.95 4.06 8.10
CA PHE A 304 -3.81 4.40 8.95
C PHE A 304 -4.09 4.06 10.40
N ASN A 305 -3.05 3.70 11.13
CA ASN A 305 -2.98 3.73 12.59
C ASN A 305 -2.11 4.92 13.02
N SER A 306 -2.40 5.49 14.17
CA SER A 306 -1.62 6.54 14.81
C SER A 306 -1.74 6.45 16.33
N ASP A 307 -1.02 7.30 17.06
CA ASP A 307 -1.19 7.45 18.51
C ASP A 307 -2.65 7.83 18.92
N ASN A 308 -3.46 8.33 17.98
CA ASN A 308 -4.87 8.69 18.20
C ASN A 308 -5.85 7.61 17.74
N GLY A 309 -5.36 6.42 17.40
CA GLY A 309 -6.17 5.32 16.86
C GLY A 309 -6.20 5.29 15.34
N TYR A 310 -7.15 4.53 14.80
CA TYR A 310 -7.30 4.30 13.37
C TYR A 310 -8.01 5.43 12.65
N SER A 311 -7.64 5.67 11.39
CA SER A 311 -8.32 6.61 10.49
C SER A 311 -8.32 6.10 9.06
N LEU A 312 -9.41 6.35 8.33
CA LEU A 312 -9.53 5.99 6.93
C LEU A 312 -9.52 7.25 6.07
N MET A 313 -8.52 7.38 5.20
CA MET A 313 -8.46 8.46 4.22
C MET A 313 -8.96 7.97 2.87
N GLN A 314 -9.90 8.71 2.28
CA GLN A 314 -10.35 8.56 0.91
C GLN A 314 -9.69 9.62 0.03
N TYR A 315 -9.24 9.21 -1.15
CA TYR A 315 -8.70 10.09 -2.16
C TYR A 315 -9.56 9.98 -3.42
N THR A 316 -10.15 11.10 -3.83
CA THR A 316 -11.02 11.19 -5.02
C THR A 316 -10.50 12.28 -5.95
N LEU A 317 -10.54 12.02 -7.25
CA LEU A 317 -10.12 12.99 -8.26
C LEU A 317 -11.08 14.20 -8.28
N ASP A 318 -10.51 15.39 -8.10
CA ASP A 318 -11.15 16.67 -8.41
C ASP A 318 -10.60 17.19 -9.74
N GLU A 319 -11.42 17.16 -10.79
CA GLU A 319 -11.05 17.57 -12.15
C GLU A 319 -10.83 19.09 -12.30
N GLU A 320 -11.28 19.91 -11.34
CA GLU A 320 -11.21 21.38 -11.45
C GLU A 320 -9.93 21.96 -10.84
N LEU A 321 -9.34 21.24 -9.88
CA LEU A 321 -8.08 21.62 -9.23
C LEU A 321 -6.88 21.46 -10.16
N ASP A 322 -5.89 22.33 -9.97
CA ASP A 322 -4.61 22.17 -10.64
C ASP A 322 -3.89 20.92 -10.12
N ALA A 323 -3.40 20.09 -11.03
CA ALA A 323 -2.70 18.84 -10.75
C ALA A 323 -1.47 19.07 -9.85
N ILE A 324 -0.81 20.21 -10.04
CA ILE A 324 0.32 20.66 -9.21
C ILE A 324 -0.07 22.01 -8.59
N PRO A 325 0.08 22.20 -7.27
CA PRO A 325 -0.14 23.50 -6.63
C PRO A 325 0.68 24.61 -7.30
N SER A 326 0.10 25.81 -7.43
CA SER A 326 0.72 26.92 -8.17
C SER A 326 1.88 27.59 -7.43
N ASN A 327 1.95 27.43 -6.11
CA ASN A 327 3.00 27.98 -5.27
C ASN A 327 3.90 26.84 -4.76
N GLU A 328 5.19 27.10 -4.61
CA GLU A 328 6.15 26.16 -4.04
C GLU A 328 6.83 26.77 -2.81
N LEU A 329 7.08 25.94 -1.81
CA LEU A 329 7.94 26.22 -0.66
C LEU A 329 9.08 25.20 -0.69
N ASN A 330 10.31 25.63 -0.97
CA ASN A 330 11.44 24.73 -1.17
C ASN A 330 12.34 24.71 0.07
N ILE A 331 12.28 23.62 0.82
CA ILE A 331 13.01 23.44 2.07
C ILE A 331 14.27 22.61 1.81
N TYR A 332 15.43 23.17 2.09
CA TYR A 332 16.68 22.42 2.13
C TYR A 332 16.95 21.89 3.54
N THR A 333 17.32 20.62 3.65
CA THR A 333 17.78 20.01 4.90
C THR A 333 19.02 19.16 4.68
N LEU A 334 19.92 19.13 5.66
CA LEU A 334 21.11 18.27 5.57
C LEU A 334 20.76 16.78 5.62
N THR A 335 19.72 16.42 6.34
CA THR A 335 19.23 15.03 6.43
C THR A 335 17.71 15.04 6.59
N ASP A 336 17.05 13.94 6.24
CA ASP A 336 15.61 13.84 6.34
C ASP A 336 15.12 13.99 7.79
N ASN A 337 14.02 14.72 7.99
CA ASN A 337 13.51 15.07 9.30
C ASN A 337 11.99 14.87 9.39
N ASN A 338 11.59 13.89 10.19
CA ASN A 338 10.19 13.52 10.36
C ASN A 338 9.32 14.69 10.89
N THR A 339 9.85 15.53 11.78
CA THR A 339 9.13 16.69 12.31
C THR A 339 8.86 17.73 11.23
N LEU A 340 9.82 17.96 10.32
CA LEU A 340 9.62 18.86 9.18
C LEU A 340 8.60 18.30 8.20
N ARG A 341 8.65 16.99 7.89
CA ARG A 341 7.64 16.35 7.04
C ARG A 341 6.23 16.44 7.63
N GLN A 342 6.12 16.19 8.94
CA GLN A 342 4.87 16.35 9.67
C GLN A 342 4.33 17.78 9.58
N ALA A 343 5.20 18.78 9.77
CA ALA A 343 4.82 20.19 9.67
C ALA A 343 4.39 20.57 8.24
N ALA A 344 5.09 20.08 7.22
CA ALA A 344 4.78 20.29 5.82
C ALA A 344 3.41 19.73 5.43
N ALA A 345 3.10 18.49 5.84
CA ALA A 345 1.79 17.88 5.59
C ALA A 345 0.66 18.69 6.23
N ILE A 346 0.78 19.06 7.51
CA ILE A 346 -0.21 19.90 8.21
C ILE A 346 -0.36 21.28 7.55
N PHE A 347 0.73 21.87 7.07
CA PHE A 347 0.72 23.15 6.39
C PHE A 347 -0.04 23.06 5.06
N GLN A 348 0.26 22.07 4.22
CA GLN A 348 -0.39 21.88 2.91
C GLN A 348 -1.88 21.54 3.02
N GLN A 349 -2.30 20.83 4.07
CA GLN A 349 -3.72 20.62 4.36
C GLN A 349 -4.49 21.93 4.57
N LYS A 350 -3.82 22.98 5.08
CA LYS A 350 -4.40 24.32 5.27
C LYS A 350 -4.16 25.26 4.08
N HIS A 351 -3.18 24.93 3.25
CA HIS A 351 -2.70 25.74 2.13
C HIS A 351 -2.57 24.86 0.87
N THR A 352 -3.71 24.41 0.35
CA THR A 352 -3.78 23.44 -0.77
C THR A 352 -3.24 23.98 -2.11
N ASP A 353 -2.90 25.25 -2.15
CA ASP A 353 -2.28 25.98 -3.26
C ASP A 353 -0.75 26.02 -3.17
N VAL A 354 -0.15 25.50 -2.08
CA VAL A 354 1.30 25.44 -1.88
C VAL A 354 1.78 23.98 -1.88
N LYS A 355 2.83 23.70 -2.65
CA LYS A 355 3.61 22.46 -2.59
C LYS A 355 4.86 22.67 -1.74
N VAL A 356 5.10 21.83 -0.75
CA VAL A 356 6.33 21.85 0.05
C VAL A 356 7.30 20.82 -0.51
N ASN A 357 8.39 21.29 -1.11
CA ASN A 357 9.44 20.45 -1.67
C ASN A 357 10.59 20.32 -0.67
N PHE A 358 11.15 19.11 -0.53
CA PHE A 358 12.34 18.89 0.29
C PHE A 358 13.53 18.55 -0.60
N THR A 359 14.64 19.27 -0.40
CA THR A 359 15.96 18.86 -0.88
C THR A 359 16.76 18.34 0.30
N ILE A 360 17.00 17.02 0.31
CA ILE A 360 17.76 16.33 1.35
C ILE A 360 19.18 16.14 0.85
N ALA A 361 20.13 16.77 1.52
CA ALA A 361 21.54 16.77 1.09
C ALA A 361 22.23 15.42 1.26
N MET A 362 21.89 14.70 2.33
CA MET A 362 22.54 13.46 2.76
C MET A 362 21.50 12.47 3.26
N THR A 363 21.73 11.18 3.00
CA THR A 363 20.94 10.12 3.65
C THR A 363 21.17 10.13 5.17
N LYS A 364 20.31 9.44 5.93
CA LYS A 364 20.50 9.33 7.39
C LYS A 364 21.82 8.62 7.73
N GLU A 365 22.17 7.58 6.98
CA GLU A 365 23.42 6.83 7.16
C GLU A 365 24.65 7.68 6.82
N GLU A 366 24.62 8.42 5.72
CA GLU A 366 25.67 9.37 5.35
C GLU A 366 25.82 10.45 6.42
N TYR A 367 24.71 11.06 6.86
CA TYR A 367 24.74 12.09 7.89
C TYR A 367 25.28 11.55 9.24
N ALA A 368 24.95 10.31 9.61
CA ALA A 368 25.41 9.69 10.84
C ALA A 368 26.92 9.35 10.79
N SER A 369 27.43 8.93 9.63
CA SER A 369 28.84 8.55 9.44
C SER A 369 29.76 9.73 9.06
N ALA A 370 29.19 10.83 8.59
CA ALA A 370 29.95 12.02 8.20
C ALA A 370 30.57 12.75 9.38
N ASP A 371 31.83 13.15 9.21
CA ASP A 371 32.52 14.06 10.11
C ASP A 371 31.99 15.50 9.99
N MET A 372 32.48 16.37 10.88
CA MET A 372 32.06 17.77 10.91
C MET A 372 32.48 18.52 9.64
N ALA A 373 33.66 18.21 9.07
CA ALA A 373 34.15 18.87 7.87
C ALA A 373 33.25 18.58 6.65
N THR A 374 32.82 17.33 6.50
CA THR A 374 31.89 16.91 5.44
C THR A 374 30.55 17.64 5.57
N LYS A 375 30.01 17.73 6.79
CA LYS A 375 28.76 18.46 7.05
C LYS A 375 28.90 19.96 6.75
N GLU A 376 30.03 20.56 7.09
CA GLU A 376 30.34 21.95 6.76
C GLU A 376 30.50 22.19 5.26
N ASP A 377 31.00 21.20 4.50
CA ASP A 377 31.10 21.29 3.04
C ASP A 377 29.70 21.38 2.40
N TYR A 378 28.72 20.59 2.84
CA TYR A 378 27.33 20.69 2.38
C TYR A 378 26.71 22.05 2.71
N ILE A 379 26.95 22.58 3.91
CA ILE A 379 26.48 23.93 4.29
C ILE A 379 27.14 25.01 3.41
N ARG A 380 28.43 24.87 3.09
CA ARG A 380 29.13 25.80 2.19
C ARG A 380 28.59 25.73 0.76
N ALA A 381 28.25 24.54 0.27
CA ALA A 381 27.59 24.36 -1.02
C ALA A 381 26.22 25.06 -1.04
N LEU A 382 25.39 24.85 -0.02
CA LEU A 382 24.10 25.53 0.13
C LEU A 382 24.25 27.05 0.12
N ASN A 383 25.19 27.61 0.90
CA ASN A 383 25.41 29.06 0.93
C ASN A 383 25.80 29.60 -0.45
N THR A 384 26.58 28.83 -1.22
CA THR A 384 26.97 29.21 -2.59
C THR A 384 25.76 29.20 -3.52
N GLU A 385 24.89 28.20 -3.41
CA GLU A 385 23.63 28.09 -4.13
C GLU A 385 22.67 29.25 -3.82
N LEU A 386 22.46 29.56 -2.53
CA LEU A 386 21.65 30.69 -2.10
C LEU A 386 22.18 32.03 -2.65
N LEU A 387 23.51 32.25 -2.61
CA LEU A 387 24.14 33.44 -3.20
C LEU A 387 24.03 33.48 -4.73
N ALA A 388 23.94 32.32 -5.38
CA ALA A 388 23.72 32.20 -6.81
C ALA A 388 22.24 32.37 -7.22
N GLY A 389 21.33 32.51 -6.24
CA GLY A 389 19.91 32.73 -6.46
C GLY A 389 19.08 31.44 -6.58
N SER A 390 19.49 30.36 -5.90
CA SER A 390 18.61 29.20 -5.71
C SER A 390 17.29 29.60 -5.03
N ASN A 391 16.25 28.79 -5.25
CA ASN A 391 14.86 29.05 -4.86
C ASN A 391 14.47 28.46 -3.49
N TYR A 392 15.43 28.15 -2.62
CA TYR A 392 15.13 27.68 -1.26
C TYR A 392 14.62 28.82 -0.39
N ASP A 393 13.64 28.55 0.48
CA ASP A 393 12.93 29.51 1.32
C ASP A 393 13.41 29.60 2.78
#